data_AF-U7P2F9-F1
#
_entry.id   AF-U7P2F9-F1
#
_cell.length_a   1.000
_cell.length_b   1.000
_cell.length_c   1.000
_cell.angle_alpha   90.00
_cell.angle_beta   90.00
_cell.angle_gamma   90.00
#
_symmetry.space_group_name_H-M   'P 1'
#
loop_
_entity.id
_entity.type
_entity.pdbx_description
1 polymer ?
#
loop_
_entity_poly.entity_id
_entity_poly.type
_entity_poly.pdbx_seq_one_letter_code
_entity_poly.pdbx_strand_id
1 'polypeptide(L)'
;MTYDPYTGEEKTSNATKGSIIGAIGGAAIGAATSSSSDRGKGALIGAAGGAAVGGGIGYYMDRQEAQLRQKLEGTGVRVVRNGDQIDLIMPGNITFDTDQSTIRSGFTGTLESVALVLKEFDKTIIQIEGHTDSTGSDSYNQLLSERRASSVRDFLLNQGIEPRRTRATGYGERYPIASNDTAAGREQNRRVELTLVPMQ
;
A
#
# COMPACT_ATOMS: atom_id res chain seq x y z
N MET A 1 15.27 -3.29 -0.05
CA MET A 1 14.54 -4.41 0.58
C MET A 1 13.10 -4.27 0.12
N THR A 2 12.48 -5.33 -0.39
CA THR A 2 11.06 -5.32 -0.79
C THR A 2 10.31 -6.10 0.27
N TYR A 3 9.24 -5.54 0.82
CA TYR A 3 8.41 -6.23 1.80
C TYR A 3 7.22 -6.86 1.10
N ASP A 4 6.82 -8.05 1.55
CA ASP A 4 5.52 -8.61 1.18
C ASP A 4 4.42 -7.73 1.79
N PRO A 5 3.54 -7.12 0.98
CA PRO A 5 2.55 -6.19 1.50
C PRO A 5 1.47 -6.85 2.35
N TYR A 6 1.37 -8.18 2.34
CA TYR A 6 0.34 -8.96 3.01
C TYR A 6 0.87 -9.66 4.26
N THR A 7 2.08 -10.22 4.22
CA THR A 7 2.69 -10.90 5.37
C THR A 7 3.63 -9.98 6.16
N GLY A 8 4.12 -8.89 5.57
CA GLY A 8 5.15 -8.03 6.17
C GLY A 8 6.55 -8.68 6.16
N GLU A 9 6.69 -9.86 5.57
CA GLU A 9 7.97 -10.56 5.47
C GLU A 9 8.88 -9.91 4.42
N GLU A 10 10.18 -9.93 4.67
CA GLU A 10 11.15 -9.42 3.70
C GLU A 10 11.23 -10.36 2.50
N LYS A 11 10.82 -9.89 1.32
CA LYS A 11 11.04 -10.58 0.05
C LYS A 11 12.37 -10.13 -0.53
N THR A 12 13.37 -11.01 -0.47
CA THR A 12 14.61 -10.85 -1.24
C THR A 12 14.27 -10.89 -2.73
N SER A 13 14.31 -9.73 -3.39
CA SER A 13 14.18 -9.67 -4.85
C SER A 13 15.24 -10.55 -5.51
N ASN A 14 14.84 -11.33 -6.52
CA ASN A 14 15.74 -12.09 -7.38
C ASN A 14 16.76 -11.21 -8.14
N ALA A 15 16.66 -9.87 -8.04
CA ALA A 15 17.74 -8.94 -8.39
C ALA A 15 19.04 -9.22 -7.60
N THR A 16 18.96 -9.93 -6.47
CA THR A 16 20.10 -10.33 -5.63
C THR A 16 20.95 -11.44 -6.27
N LYS A 17 20.44 -12.23 -7.23
CA LYS A 17 21.26 -13.24 -7.93
C LYS A 17 22.24 -12.62 -8.96
N GLY A 18 22.07 -11.35 -9.32
CA GLY A 18 22.96 -10.64 -10.25
C GLY A 18 24.08 -9.83 -9.58
N SER A 19 24.05 -9.64 -8.26
CA SER A 19 24.99 -8.73 -7.55
C SER A 19 26.26 -9.41 -7.03
N ILE A 20 26.44 -10.71 -7.23
CA ILE A 20 27.71 -11.40 -6.88
C ILE A 20 28.89 -10.86 -7.72
N ILE A 21 28.64 -10.29 -8.91
CA ILE A 21 29.69 -9.61 -9.71
C ILE A 21 29.83 -8.11 -9.36
N GLY A 22 28.89 -7.53 -8.59
CA GLY A 22 28.94 -6.11 -8.19
C GLY A 22 29.67 -5.83 -6.86
N ALA A 23 30.08 -6.87 -6.13
CA ALA A 23 30.62 -6.73 -4.77
C ALA A 23 32.10 -6.28 -4.70
N ILE A 24 32.79 -6.12 -5.83
CA ILE A 24 34.19 -5.61 -5.84
C ILE A 24 34.25 -4.09 -6.11
N GLY A 25 33.21 -3.47 -6.67
CA GLY A 25 33.26 -2.05 -7.05
C GLY A 25 32.71 -1.04 -6.03
N GLY A 26 31.91 -1.48 -5.06
CA GLY A 26 31.10 -0.56 -4.22
C GLY A 26 31.72 -0.14 -2.89
N ALA A 27 32.76 -0.83 -2.42
CA ALA A 27 33.37 -0.57 -1.10
C ALA A 27 34.60 0.35 -1.13
N ALA A 28 35.14 0.67 -2.31
CA ALA A 28 36.35 1.49 -2.43
C ALA A 28 36.09 3.01 -2.45
N ILE A 29 34.88 3.46 -2.77
CA ILE A 29 34.61 4.90 -2.97
C ILE A 29 34.23 5.60 -1.65
N GLY A 30 33.63 4.90 -0.70
CA GLY A 30 33.24 5.48 0.60
C GLY A 30 34.40 5.72 1.57
N ALA A 31 35.56 5.09 1.35
CA ALA A 31 36.76 5.30 2.16
C ALA A 31 37.74 6.32 1.54
N ALA A 32 37.60 6.67 0.25
CA ALA A 32 38.55 7.53 -0.46
C ALA A 32 38.19 9.03 -0.41
N THR A 33 37.01 9.41 0.07
CA THR A 33 36.52 10.79 0.04
C THR A 33 36.39 11.47 1.41
N SER A 34 36.79 10.79 2.50
CA SER A 34 36.77 11.39 3.84
C SER A 34 38.14 11.96 4.23
N SER A 35 38.21 13.27 4.46
CA SER A 35 39.38 13.92 5.03
C SER A 35 39.51 13.57 6.53
N SER A 36 40.75 13.53 7.01
CA SER A 36 41.17 12.89 8.26
C SER A 36 40.66 13.51 9.58
N SER A 37 39.75 14.49 9.57
CA SER A 37 39.34 15.24 10.78
C SER A 37 38.01 14.83 11.43
N ASP A 38 37.19 13.97 10.82
CA ASP A 38 35.83 13.68 11.33
C ASP A 38 35.50 12.18 11.50
N ARG A 39 36.48 11.38 11.93
CA ARG A 39 36.29 9.92 12.21
C ARG A 39 35.24 9.59 13.29
N GLY A 40 34.68 10.58 13.97
CA GLY A 40 33.63 10.39 14.98
C GLY A 40 32.18 10.57 14.49
N LYS A 41 31.92 11.01 13.24
CA LYS A 41 30.56 11.41 12.81
C LYS A 41 30.05 10.85 11.47
N GLY A 42 30.78 9.98 10.78
CA GLY A 42 30.44 9.61 9.39
C GLY A 42 29.96 8.19 9.12
N ALA A 43 29.95 7.28 10.11
CA ALA A 43 29.51 5.90 9.91
C ALA A 43 28.00 5.77 10.11
N LEU A 44 27.18 6.25 9.17
CA LEU A 44 25.73 6.08 9.32
C LEU A 44 24.92 5.81 8.04
N ILE A 45 25.54 5.48 6.91
CA ILE A 45 24.73 5.22 5.70
C ILE A 45 25.15 3.90 5.05
N GLY A 46 25.07 2.84 5.85
CA GLY A 46 24.85 1.47 5.40
C GLY A 46 23.43 0.96 5.67
N ALA A 47 22.57 1.78 6.31
CA ALA A 47 21.21 1.40 6.75
C ALA A 47 20.07 2.16 6.04
N ALA A 48 20.37 2.98 5.03
CA ALA A 48 19.37 3.69 4.24
C ALA A 48 19.11 2.95 2.92
N GLY A 49 18.49 1.78 3.00
CA GLY A 49 17.97 1.12 1.80
C GLY A 49 16.81 1.95 1.24
N GLY A 50 17.07 2.88 0.32
CA GLY A 50 16.02 3.51 -0.49
C GLY A 50 16.21 4.96 -0.94
N ALA A 51 17.27 5.67 -0.55
CA ALA A 51 17.29 7.14 -0.70
C ALA A 51 17.67 7.70 -2.11
N ALA A 52 17.73 6.89 -3.18
CA ALA A 52 18.30 7.39 -4.45
C ALA A 52 17.65 6.90 -5.76
N VAL A 53 16.32 6.85 -5.85
CA VAL A 53 15.64 6.82 -7.16
C VAL A 53 14.45 7.80 -7.13
N GLY A 54 14.60 9.01 -7.72
CA GLY A 54 13.49 9.94 -7.98
C GLY A 54 13.26 11.06 -6.95
N GLY A 55 14.20 12.02 -6.83
CA GLY A 55 14.24 13.07 -5.78
C GLY A 55 13.07 14.06 -5.65
N GLY A 56 11.96 13.89 -6.39
CA GLY A 56 10.72 14.67 -6.21
C GLY A 56 9.51 13.81 -5.84
N ILE A 57 9.32 12.70 -6.57
CA ILE A 57 8.20 11.76 -6.34
C ILE A 57 8.45 10.94 -5.07
N GLY A 58 9.68 10.49 -4.81
CA GLY A 58 10.02 9.75 -3.59
C GLY A 58 9.65 10.53 -2.33
N TYR A 59 10.14 11.77 -2.20
CA TYR A 59 9.84 12.65 -1.07
C TYR A 59 8.33 12.94 -0.91
N TYR A 60 7.63 13.17 -2.02
CA TYR A 60 6.18 13.39 -1.99
C TYR A 60 5.44 12.18 -1.42
N MET A 61 5.76 10.99 -1.93
CA MET A 61 5.14 9.76 -1.51
C MET A 61 5.53 9.39 -0.07
N ASP A 62 6.76 9.66 0.37
CA ASP A 62 7.20 9.40 1.75
C ASP A 62 6.42 10.28 2.74
N ARG A 63 6.16 11.55 2.38
CA ARG A 63 5.30 12.43 3.19
C ARG A 63 3.85 11.98 3.19
N GLN A 64 3.33 11.53 2.06
CA GLN A 64 1.98 10.99 1.96
C GLN A 64 1.84 9.74 2.84
N GLU A 65 2.80 8.82 2.76
CA GLU A 65 2.84 7.60 3.57
C GLU A 65 2.89 7.92 5.07
N ALA A 66 3.77 8.83 5.49
CA ALA A 66 3.90 9.22 6.89
C ALA A 66 2.58 9.78 7.45
N GLN A 67 1.88 10.63 6.69
CA GLN A 67 0.59 11.14 7.09
C GLN A 67 -0.50 10.06 7.14
N LEU A 68 -0.52 9.15 6.17
CA LEU A 68 -1.45 8.01 6.18
C LEU A 68 -1.21 7.13 7.40
N ARG A 69 0.05 6.78 7.70
CA ARG A 69 0.41 6.00 8.90
C ARG A 69 -0.06 6.67 10.17
N GLN A 70 0.18 7.97 10.30
CA GLN A 70 -0.24 8.73 11.48
C GLN A 70 -1.76 8.77 11.65
N LYS A 71 -2.50 9.04 10.58
CA LYS A 71 -3.97 9.18 10.65
C LYS A 71 -4.71 7.85 10.76
N LEU A 72 -4.11 6.76 10.27
CA LEU A 72 -4.73 5.44 10.23
C LEU A 72 -4.24 4.54 11.37
N GLU A 73 -3.40 5.05 12.27
CA GLU A 73 -2.97 4.34 13.47
C GLU A 73 -4.19 3.89 14.30
N GLY A 74 -4.22 2.61 14.69
CA GLY A 74 -5.31 2.04 15.48
C GLY A 74 -6.64 1.81 14.73
N THR A 75 -6.74 2.20 13.46
CA THR A 75 -7.97 2.01 12.66
C THR A 75 -8.14 0.59 12.11
N GLY A 76 -7.07 -0.22 12.16
CA GLY A 76 -7.01 -1.53 11.53
C GLY A 76 -6.64 -1.50 10.04
N VAL A 77 -6.51 -0.32 9.43
CA VAL A 77 -5.99 -0.16 8.06
C VAL A 77 -4.47 -0.29 8.06
N ARG A 78 -3.94 -1.14 7.20
CA ARG A 78 -2.50 -1.29 7.02
C ARG A 78 -2.01 -0.39 5.90
N VAL A 79 -0.92 0.34 6.15
CA VAL A 79 -0.23 1.15 5.15
C VAL A 79 1.06 0.45 4.75
N VAL A 80 1.26 0.19 3.46
CA VAL A 80 2.45 -0.48 2.95
C VAL A 80 3.08 0.31 1.81
N ARG A 81 4.41 0.42 1.83
CA ARG A 81 5.20 0.99 0.74
C ARG A 81 5.62 -0.11 -0.22
N ASN A 82 5.26 0.02 -1.50
CA ASN A 82 5.59 -0.95 -2.55
C ASN A 82 6.23 -0.23 -3.75
N GLY A 83 7.56 -0.13 -3.75
CA GLY A 83 8.28 0.70 -4.70
C GLY A 83 7.84 2.16 -4.58
N ASP A 84 7.37 2.74 -5.68
CA ASP A 84 6.88 4.12 -5.71
C ASP A 84 5.42 4.27 -5.28
N GLN A 85 4.72 3.16 -5.01
CA GLN A 85 3.29 3.14 -4.68
C GLN A 85 3.06 3.01 -3.17
N ILE A 86 1.85 3.34 -2.72
CA ILE A 86 1.39 3.10 -1.35
C ILE A 86 0.11 2.27 -1.41
N ASP A 87 0.12 1.13 -0.74
CA ASP A 87 -1.04 0.24 -0.61
C ASP A 87 -1.69 0.45 0.76
N LEU A 88 -2.98 0.74 0.75
CA LEU A 88 -3.83 0.79 1.94
C LEU A 88 -4.72 -0.45 1.94
N ILE A 89 -4.47 -1.37 2.88
CA ILE A 89 -5.22 -2.62 2.99
C ILE A 89 -6.26 -2.46 4.09
N MET A 90 -7.54 -2.48 3.70
CA MET A 90 -8.69 -2.33 4.60
C MET A 90 -9.41 -3.67 4.76
N PRO A 91 -9.34 -4.30 5.94
CA PRO A 91 -10.04 -5.56 6.20
C PRO A 91 -11.55 -5.44 6.04
N GLY A 92 -12.16 -6.40 5.34
CA GLY A 92 -13.58 -6.35 4.98
C GLY A 92 -14.51 -6.38 6.18
N ASN A 93 -14.13 -7.05 7.27
CA ASN A 93 -14.92 -7.17 8.51
C ASN A 93 -15.10 -5.84 9.27
N ILE A 94 -14.17 -4.89 9.11
CA ILE A 94 -14.29 -3.55 9.70
C ILE A 94 -14.90 -2.55 8.71
N THR A 95 -14.77 -2.79 7.40
CA THR A 95 -15.30 -1.89 6.36
C THR A 95 -16.76 -2.16 6.00
N PHE A 96 -17.19 -3.42 5.97
CA PHE A 96 -18.52 -3.86 5.53
C PHE A 96 -19.10 -4.91 6.48
N ASP A 97 -20.43 -4.95 6.59
CA ASP A 97 -21.09 -6.11 7.19
C ASP A 97 -21.09 -7.32 6.20
N THR A 98 -21.33 -8.52 6.72
CA THR A 98 -21.38 -9.75 5.92
C THR A 98 -22.37 -9.61 4.77
N ASP A 99 -21.93 -9.98 3.56
CA ASP A 99 -22.69 -9.88 2.30
C ASP A 99 -23.22 -8.48 1.94
N GLN A 100 -22.74 -7.43 2.63
CA GLN A 100 -23.09 -6.05 2.34
C GLN A 100 -21.97 -5.35 1.55
N SER A 101 -22.38 -4.36 0.76
CA SER A 101 -21.49 -3.39 0.10
C SER A 101 -21.60 -1.97 0.68
N THR A 102 -22.50 -1.75 1.63
CA THR A 102 -22.61 -0.46 2.33
C THR A 102 -21.49 -0.33 3.35
N ILE A 103 -20.74 0.77 3.28
CA ILE A 103 -19.67 1.06 4.24
C ILE A 103 -20.27 1.21 5.64
N ARG A 104 -19.68 0.52 6.63
CA ARG A 104 -20.11 0.62 8.02
C ARG A 104 -19.91 2.05 8.54
N SER A 105 -20.88 2.57 9.29
CA SER A 105 -20.80 3.90 9.89
C SER A 105 -19.57 4.08 10.78
N GLY A 106 -19.14 3.04 11.49
CA GLY A 106 -17.92 3.07 12.30
C GLY A 106 -16.63 3.23 11.49
N PHE A 107 -16.65 2.97 10.18
CA PHE A 107 -15.48 3.05 9.30
C PHE A 107 -15.45 4.33 8.46
N THR A 108 -16.54 5.11 8.40
CA THR A 108 -16.58 6.34 7.60
C THR A 108 -15.56 7.36 8.06
N GLY A 109 -15.32 7.51 9.36
CA GLY A 109 -14.29 8.41 9.91
C GLY A 109 -12.86 8.03 9.50
N THR A 110 -12.59 6.73 9.35
CA THR A 110 -11.32 6.24 8.80
C THR A 110 -11.19 6.63 7.33
N LEU A 111 -12.23 6.42 6.52
CA LEU A 111 -12.20 6.83 5.10
C LEU A 111 -12.17 8.34 4.91
N GLU A 112 -12.78 9.12 5.81
CA GLU A 112 -12.63 10.59 5.84
C GLU A 112 -11.18 10.98 6.09
N SER A 113 -10.50 10.30 7.02
CA SER A 113 -9.08 10.52 7.29
C SER A 113 -8.21 10.19 6.08
N VAL A 114 -8.50 9.10 5.36
CA VAL A 114 -7.87 8.80 4.07
C VAL A 114 -8.14 9.93 3.07
N ALA A 115 -9.40 10.35 2.92
CA ALA A 115 -9.78 11.39 1.96
C ALA A 115 -9.10 12.75 2.24
N LEU A 116 -8.86 13.09 3.51
CA LEU A 116 -8.09 14.29 3.88
C LEU A 116 -6.66 14.23 3.32
N VAL A 117 -5.97 13.10 3.47
CA VAL A 117 -4.62 12.94 2.92
C VAL A 117 -4.66 12.93 1.39
N LEU A 118 -5.62 12.25 0.78
CA LEU A 118 -5.74 12.21 -0.68
C LEU A 118 -6.08 13.58 -1.30
N LYS A 119 -6.68 14.50 -0.53
CA LYS A 119 -6.90 15.90 -0.91
C LYS A 119 -5.63 16.74 -0.81
N GLU A 120 -4.84 16.55 0.25
CA GLU A 120 -3.55 17.24 0.40
C GLU A 120 -2.53 16.75 -0.65
N PHE A 121 -2.55 15.45 -0.94
CA PHE A 121 -1.67 14.81 -1.90
C PHE A 121 -2.44 14.45 -3.18
N ASP A 122 -2.53 15.44 -4.09
CA ASP A 122 -3.28 15.38 -5.34
C ASP A 122 -2.60 14.72 -6.57
N LYS A 123 -1.32 14.36 -6.47
CA LYS A 123 -0.50 13.83 -7.59
C LYS A 123 -0.49 12.31 -7.69
N THR A 124 -1.52 11.65 -7.18
CA THR A 124 -1.69 10.19 -7.26
C THR A 124 -3.00 9.80 -7.90
N ILE A 125 -2.95 8.73 -8.71
CA ILE A 125 -4.11 7.93 -9.09
C ILE A 125 -4.39 6.97 -7.95
N ILE A 126 -5.67 6.75 -7.66
CA ILE A 126 -6.20 5.90 -6.61
C ILE A 126 -6.91 4.73 -7.29
N GLN A 127 -6.29 3.57 -7.26
CA GLN A 127 -6.88 2.31 -7.68
C GLN A 127 -7.56 1.67 -6.47
N ILE A 128 -8.82 1.29 -6.62
CA ILE A 128 -9.68 0.80 -5.53
C ILE A 128 -10.11 -0.60 -5.92
N GLU A 129 -9.62 -1.59 -5.19
CA GLU A 129 -9.72 -2.99 -5.55
C GLU A 129 -10.51 -3.75 -4.50
N GLY A 130 -11.60 -4.39 -4.91
CA GLY A 130 -12.41 -5.23 -4.04
C GLY A 130 -12.00 -6.70 -4.15
N HIS A 131 -11.88 -7.38 -3.01
CA HIS A 131 -11.57 -8.81 -2.95
C HIS A 131 -12.53 -9.55 -2.01
N THR A 132 -12.81 -10.81 -2.34
CA THR A 132 -13.58 -11.74 -1.51
C THR A 132 -12.72 -12.95 -1.14
N ASP A 133 -13.23 -13.78 -0.23
CA ASP A 133 -12.76 -15.15 -0.10
C ASP A 133 -13.42 -16.05 -1.15
N SER A 134 -13.11 -17.34 -1.11
CA SER A 134 -13.64 -18.34 -2.05
C SER A 134 -14.98 -18.97 -1.63
N THR A 135 -15.75 -18.32 -0.76
CA THR A 135 -17.07 -18.79 -0.34
C THR A 135 -18.12 -18.21 -1.29
N GLY A 136 -19.04 -19.05 -1.78
CA GLY A 136 -20.06 -18.63 -2.73
C GLY A 136 -19.66 -18.90 -4.19
N SER A 137 -20.41 -18.36 -5.14
CA SER A 137 -20.08 -18.51 -6.57
C SER A 137 -19.18 -17.38 -7.06
N ASP A 138 -18.28 -17.69 -8.01
CA ASP A 138 -17.38 -16.71 -8.63
C ASP A 138 -18.13 -15.46 -9.13
N SER A 139 -19.30 -15.66 -9.75
CA SER A 139 -20.14 -14.56 -10.26
C SER A 139 -20.69 -13.66 -9.16
N TYR A 140 -21.07 -14.25 -8.02
CA TYR A 140 -21.54 -13.51 -6.85
C TYR A 140 -20.38 -12.73 -6.22
N ASN A 141 -19.23 -13.39 -6.04
CA ASN A 141 -18.02 -12.81 -5.48
C ASN A 141 -17.49 -11.66 -6.34
N GLN A 142 -17.50 -11.82 -7.66
CA GLN A 142 -17.18 -10.76 -8.61
C GLN A 142 -18.07 -9.53 -8.38
N LEU A 143 -19.39 -9.71 -8.42
CA LEU A 143 -20.35 -8.61 -8.26
C LEU A 143 -20.26 -7.94 -6.88
N LEU A 144 -20.08 -8.72 -5.81
CA LEU A 144 -19.93 -8.19 -4.45
C LEU A 144 -18.66 -7.34 -4.33
N SER A 145 -17.54 -7.84 -4.86
CA SER A 145 -16.27 -7.11 -4.86
C SER A 145 -16.33 -5.79 -5.65
N GLU A 146 -17.00 -5.79 -6.82
CA GLU A 146 -17.22 -4.59 -7.64
C GLU A 146 -18.06 -3.55 -6.91
N ARG A 147 -19.14 -3.98 -6.24
CA ARG A 147 -20.02 -3.10 -5.46
C ARG A 147 -19.28 -2.47 -4.28
N ARG A 148 -18.46 -3.25 -3.56
CA ARG A 148 -17.64 -2.75 -2.45
C ARG A 148 -16.61 -1.73 -2.91
N ALA A 149 -15.87 -2.03 -3.98
CA ALA A 149 -14.92 -1.09 -4.57
C ALA A 149 -15.61 0.20 -5.04
N SER A 150 -16.78 0.07 -5.68
CA SER A 150 -17.58 1.22 -6.12
C SER A 150 -18.08 2.05 -4.94
N SER A 151 -18.53 1.43 -3.85
CA SER A 151 -19.01 2.14 -2.67
C SER A 151 -17.89 2.96 -2.01
N VAL A 152 -16.67 2.43 -1.94
CA VAL A 152 -15.50 3.19 -1.47
C VAL A 152 -15.15 4.33 -2.41
N ARG A 153 -15.19 4.09 -3.73
CA ARG A 153 -14.98 5.14 -4.72
C ARG A 153 -15.98 6.27 -4.56
N ASP A 154 -17.28 5.95 -4.52
CA ASP A 154 -18.34 6.94 -4.44
C ASP A 154 -18.27 7.73 -3.13
N PHE A 155 -17.87 7.09 -2.04
CA PHE A 155 -17.54 7.78 -0.80
C PHE A 155 -16.42 8.81 -1.00
N LEU A 156 -15.30 8.43 -1.61
CA LEU A 156 -14.18 9.36 -1.87
C LEU A 156 -14.59 10.51 -2.81
N LEU A 157 -15.43 10.24 -3.82
CA LEU A 157 -15.98 11.28 -4.69
C LEU A 157 -16.83 12.28 -3.89
N ASN A 158 -17.69 11.80 -2.99
CA ASN A 158 -18.48 12.65 -2.10
C ASN A 158 -17.61 13.47 -1.13
N GLN A 159 -16.42 12.98 -0.80
CA GLN A 159 -15.42 13.73 -0.02
C GLN A 159 -14.64 14.76 -0.87
N GLY A 160 -14.92 14.88 -2.16
CA GLY A 160 -14.31 15.85 -3.07
C GLY A 160 -13.06 15.36 -3.79
N ILE A 161 -12.78 14.05 -3.79
CA ILE A 161 -11.70 13.50 -4.62
C ILE A 161 -12.12 13.50 -6.09
N GLU A 162 -11.22 13.92 -6.97
CA GLU A 162 -11.53 14.03 -8.39
C GLU A 162 -11.84 12.68 -9.05
N PRO A 163 -12.92 12.57 -9.87
CA PRO A 163 -13.24 11.34 -10.60
C PRO A 163 -12.13 10.84 -11.51
N ARG A 164 -11.30 11.75 -12.04
CA ARG A 164 -10.19 11.40 -12.94
C ARG A 164 -9.10 10.62 -12.22
N ARG A 165 -8.93 10.86 -10.92
CA ARG A 165 -7.95 10.19 -10.05
C ARG A 165 -8.42 8.85 -9.53
N THR A 166 -9.70 8.50 -9.60
CA THR A 166 -10.22 7.26 -9.00
C THR A 166 -10.59 6.20 -10.03
N ARG A 167 -10.24 4.94 -9.76
CA ARG A 167 -10.65 3.76 -10.55
C ARG A 167 -11.07 2.66 -9.58
N ALA A 168 -12.26 2.11 -9.77
CA ALA A 168 -12.76 0.99 -8.96
C ALA A 168 -12.80 -0.28 -9.79
N THR A 169 -12.36 -1.40 -9.23
CA THR A 169 -12.38 -2.72 -9.87
C THR A 169 -12.65 -3.79 -8.82
N GLY A 170 -13.52 -4.75 -9.15
CA GLY A 170 -13.72 -5.94 -8.33
C GLY A 170 -12.94 -7.12 -8.89
N TYR A 171 -12.26 -7.87 -8.03
CA TYR A 171 -11.51 -9.05 -8.43
C TYR A 171 -12.12 -10.37 -7.96
N GLY A 172 -13.20 -10.32 -7.18
CA GLY A 172 -13.75 -11.49 -6.50
C GLY A 172 -12.66 -12.20 -5.71
N GLU A 173 -12.56 -13.52 -5.89
CA GLU A 173 -11.60 -14.38 -5.20
C GLU A 173 -10.28 -14.60 -5.95
N ARG A 174 -10.07 -13.95 -7.11
CA ARG A 174 -8.94 -14.25 -8.02
C ARG A 174 -7.56 -13.98 -7.45
N TYR A 175 -7.45 -13.08 -6.48
CA TYR A 175 -6.17 -12.65 -5.88
C TYR A 175 -6.20 -12.82 -4.36
N PRO A 176 -6.16 -14.08 -3.87
CA PRO A 176 -6.08 -14.36 -2.44
C PRO A 176 -4.68 -14.01 -1.92
N ILE A 177 -4.63 -13.47 -0.71
CA ILE A 177 -3.38 -13.13 0.00
C ILE A 177 -3.07 -14.12 1.12
N ALA A 178 -4.02 -14.99 1.43
CA ALA A 178 -3.92 -16.07 2.39
C ALA A 178 -4.71 -17.29 1.92
N SER A 179 -4.46 -18.45 2.53
CA SER A 179 -5.19 -19.69 2.19
C SER A 179 -6.68 -19.54 2.48
N ASN A 180 -7.51 -19.85 1.48
CA ASN A 180 -8.97 -19.92 1.64
C ASN A 180 -9.44 -21.14 2.43
N ASP A 181 -8.56 -22.10 2.72
CA ASP A 181 -8.90 -23.32 3.46
C ASP A 181 -9.15 -23.01 4.95
N THR A 182 -8.55 -21.93 5.46
CA THR A 182 -8.66 -21.54 6.86
C THR A 182 -9.61 -20.35 7.05
N ALA A 183 -10.32 -20.31 8.19
CA ALA A 183 -11.20 -19.18 8.50
C ALA A 183 -10.42 -17.85 8.59
N ALA A 184 -9.23 -17.88 9.19
CA ALA A 184 -8.35 -16.72 9.30
C ALA A 184 -7.86 -16.23 7.93
N GLY A 185 -7.48 -17.13 7.02
CA GLY A 185 -7.05 -16.75 5.68
C GLY A 185 -8.20 -16.20 4.82
N ARG A 186 -9.41 -16.78 4.93
CA ARG A 186 -10.61 -16.19 4.31
C ARG A 186 -10.89 -14.78 4.82
N GLU A 187 -10.73 -14.55 6.13
CA GLU A 187 -10.90 -13.21 6.70
C GLU A 187 -9.88 -12.20 6.16
N GLN A 188 -8.63 -12.61 5.97
CA GLN A 188 -7.62 -11.78 5.32
C GLN A 188 -7.97 -11.52 3.85
N ASN A 189 -8.52 -12.50 3.13
CA ASN A 189 -8.87 -12.34 1.72
C ASN A 189 -10.04 -11.39 1.49
N ARG A 190 -11.00 -11.32 2.41
CA ARG A 190 -12.10 -10.34 2.39
C ARG A 190 -11.57 -8.95 2.73
N ARG A 191 -11.29 -8.12 1.72
CA ARG A 191 -10.67 -6.80 1.91
C ARG A 191 -10.96 -5.85 0.74
N VAL A 192 -10.71 -4.57 0.96
CA VAL A 192 -10.57 -3.57 -0.10
C VAL A 192 -9.18 -2.95 -0.02
N GLU A 193 -8.52 -2.85 -1.17
CA GLU A 193 -7.20 -2.23 -1.29
C GLU A 193 -7.32 -0.89 -2.02
N LEU A 194 -6.59 0.11 -1.51
CA LEU A 194 -6.39 1.39 -2.19
C LEU A 194 -4.91 1.51 -2.55
N THR A 195 -4.60 1.42 -3.83
CA THR A 195 -3.23 1.58 -4.33
C THR A 195 -3.06 3.00 -4.89
N LEU A 196 -2.14 3.73 -4.29
CA LEU A 196 -1.80 5.11 -4.65
C LEU A 196 -0.60 5.10 -5.58
N VAL A 197 -0.85 5.42 -6.86
CA VAL A 197 0.15 5.41 -7.92
C VAL A 197 0.51 6.85 -8.28
N PRO A 198 1.79 7.25 -8.22
CA PRO A 198 2.19 8.61 -8.59
C PRO A 198 1.90 8.88 -10.07
N MET A 199 1.35 10.07 -10.35
CA MET A 199 1.15 10.56 -11.72
C MET A 199 2.51 10.99 -12.29
N GLN A 200 2.83 10.51 -13.50
CA GLN A 200 4.03 10.90 -14.26
C GLN A 200 3.76 12.13 -15.13
#